data_AF-A0A521WBX3-F1
#
_entry.id   AF-A0A521WBX3-F1
#
_cell.length_a   1.000
_cell.length_b   1.000
_cell.length_c   1.000
_cell.angle_alpha   90.00
_cell.angle_beta   90.00
_cell.angle_gamma   90.00
#
_symmetry.space_group_name_H-M   'P 1'
#
loop_
_entity.id
_entity.type
_entity.pdbx_description
1 polymer ?
#
loop_
_entity_poly.entity_id
_entity_poly.type
_entity_poly.pdbx_seq_one_letter_code
_entity_poly.pdbx_strand_id
1 'polypeptide(L)' 'MKPLEFLGSSRDDLARMPADVRHEIGVELMRVQFGGQPTDFKPMFAVGAGVCEIRVRDASAKADIELANVRYRMIGEKP' A
#
# COMPACT_ATOMS: atom_id res chain seq x y z
N MET A 1 15.56 5.66 -5.08
CA MET A 1 14.28 5.08 -4.62
C MET A 1 14.54 4.44 -3.27
N LYS A 2 13.87 4.89 -2.20
CA LYS A 2 14.01 4.31 -0.87
C LYS A 2 13.43 2.88 -0.87
N PRO A 3 14.12 1.91 -0.27
CA PRO A 3 13.62 0.55 -0.18
C PRO A 3 12.43 0.45 0.78
N LEU A 4 11.48 -0.43 0.45
CA LEU A 4 10.37 -0.80 1.33
C LEU A 4 10.22 -2.31 1.38
N GLU A 5 9.55 -2.77 2.42
CA GLU A 5 9.23 -4.17 2.66
C GLU A 5 7.71 -4.34 2.68
N PHE A 6 7.18 -5.29 1.90
CA PHE A 6 5.79 -5.73 2.01
C PHE A 6 5.63 -6.66 3.22
N LEU A 7 4.49 -6.55 3.91
CA LEU A 7 4.22 -7.36 5.10
C LEU A 7 3.14 -8.41 4.85
N GLY A 8 3.33 -9.60 5.41
CA GLY A 8 2.40 -10.72 5.29
C GLY A 8 2.17 -11.11 3.83
N SER A 9 0.92 -11.32 3.44
CA SER A 9 0.49 -11.65 2.08
C SER A 9 0.44 -10.45 1.13
N SER A 10 0.72 -9.23 1.60
CA SER A 10 0.45 -7.99 0.82
C SER A 10 1.04 -8.00 -0.60
N ARG A 11 2.24 -8.57 -0.77
CA ARG A 11 2.87 -8.67 -2.11
C ARG A 11 2.12 -9.63 -3.03
N ASP A 12 1.69 -10.76 -2.50
CA ASP A 12 0.98 -11.78 -3.27
C ASP A 12 -0.46 -11.34 -3.54
N ASP A 13 -1.11 -10.67 -2.60
CA ASP A 13 -2.43 -10.08 -2.76
C ASP A 13 -2.40 -9.00 -3.83
N LEU A 14 -1.40 -8.11 -3.80
CA LEU A 14 -1.18 -7.11 -4.84
C LEU A 14 -1.03 -7.75 -6.22
N ALA A 15 -0.30 -8.86 -6.34
CA ALA A 15 -0.14 -9.55 -7.62
C ALA A 15 -1.45 -10.11 -8.19
N ARG A 16 -2.46 -10.37 -7.34
CA ARG A 16 -3.78 -10.91 -7.71
C ARG A 16 -4.83 -9.85 -7.99
N MET A 17 -4.60 -8.60 -7.58
CA MET A 17 -5.54 -7.48 -7.79
C MET A 17 -5.75 -7.17 -9.28
N PRO A 18 -6.88 -6.54 -9.65
CA PRO A 18 -7.11 -5.98 -10.99
C PRO A 18 -5.98 -5.03 -11.47
N ALA A 19 -5.79 -4.91 -12.78
CA ALA A 19 -4.63 -4.21 -13.34
C ALA A 19 -4.60 -2.70 -13.03
N ASP A 20 -5.76 -2.07 -13.03
CA ASP A 20 -6.01 -0.69 -12.59
C ASP A 20 -5.65 -0.50 -11.11
N VAL A 21 -6.15 -1.37 -10.23
CA VAL A 21 -5.84 -1.33 -8.79
C VAL A 21 -4.33 -1.49 -8.54
N ARG A 22 -3.67 -2.45 -9.21
CA ARG A 22 -2.22 -2.63 -9.10
C ARG A 22 -1.45 -1.40 -9.55
N HIS A 23 -1.90 -0.75 -10.62
CA HIS A 23 -1.26 0.46 -11.14
C HIS A 23 -1.35 1.60 -10.12
N GLU A 24 -2.55 1.85 -9.57
CA GLU A 24 -2.76 2.89 -8.56
C GLU A 24 -1.94 2.66 -7.29
N ILE A 25 -1.94 1.43 -6.76
CA ILE A 25 -1.09 1.08 -5.62
C ILE A 25 0.40 1.27 -5.95
N GLY A 26 0.83 0.91 -7.16
CA GLY A 26 2.20 1.12 -7.62
C GLY A 26 2.62 2.59 -7.65
N VAL A 27 1.71 3.49 -8.07
CA VAL A 27 1.93 4.94 -8.03
C VAL A 27 2.08 5.44 -6.59
N GLU A 28 1.22 4.99 -5.68
CA GLU A 28 1.27 5.37 -4.27
C GLU A 28 2.55 4.85 -3.58
N LEU A 29 2.95 3.60 -3.84
CA LEU A 29 4.23 3.06 -3.35
C LEU A 29 5.41 3.85 -3.89
N MET A 30 5.42 4.19 -5.19
CA MET A 30 6.48 4.98 -5.79
C MET A 30 6.60 6.35 -5.09
N ARG A 31 5.47 7.04 -4.87
CA ARG A 31 5.43 8.31 -4.14
C ARG A 31 6.14 8.21 -2.79
N VAL A 32 5.86 7.15 -2.03
CA VAL A 32 6.49 6.91 -0.73
C VAL A 32 7.98 6.63 -0.86
N GLN A 33 8.38 5.83 -1.84
CA GLN A 33 9.79 5.54 -2.07
C GLN A 33 10.60 6.78 -2.51
N PHE A 34 9.96 7.85 -2.96
CA PHE A 34 10.58 9.14 -3.23
C PHE A 34 10.44 10.15 -2.07
N GLY A 35 9.96 9.70 -0.90
CA GLY A 35 9.84 10.53 0.30
C GLY A 35 8.55 11.32 0.40
N GLY A 36 7.56 11.05 -0.46
CA GLY A 36 6.20 11.55 -0.31
C GLY A 36 5.37 10.70 0.65
N GLN A 37 4.13 11.13 0.86
CA GLN A 37 3.13 10.43 1.68
C GLN A 37 2.02 9.91 0.75
N PRO A 38 1.48 8.69 0.97
CA PRO A 38 0.40 8.20 0.12
C PRO A 38 -0.86 9.06 0.28
N THR A 39 -1.69 9.08 -0.75
CA THR A 39 -2.89 9.93 -0.79
C THR A 39 -4.00 9.45 0.16
N ASP A 40 -4.22 8.14 0.26
CA ASP A 40 -5.09 7.50 1.26
C ASP A 40 -4.34 6.32 1.90
N PHE A 41 -4.07 6.45 3.20
CA PHE A 41 -3.37 5.44 3.95
C PHE A 41 -3.73 5.46 5.43
N LYS A 42 -3.44 4.34 6.10
CA LYS A 42 -3.66 4.16 7.54
C LYS A 42 -2.36 3.69 8.21
N PRO A 43 -1.84 4.43 9.20
CA PRO A 43 -0.78 3.92 10.07
C PRO A 43 -1.26 2.70 10.87
N MET A 44 -0.44 1.65 10.94
CA MET A 44 -0.78 0.36 11.55
C MET A 44 0.09 0.10 12.79
N PHE A 45 -0.08 0.93 13.82
CA PHE A 45 0.72 0.86 15.06
C PHE A 45 0.69 -0.50 15.77
N ALA A 46 -0.44 -1.21 15.68
CA ALA A 46 -0.59 -2.55 16.26
C ALA A 46 0.20 -3.64 15.51
N VAL A 47 0.55 -3.39 14.24
CA VAL A 47 1.38 -4.32 13.43
C VAL A 47 2.86 -4.05 13.67
N GLY A 48 3.24 -2.79 13.80
CA GLY A 48 4.60 -2.40 14.14
C GLY A 48 4.88 -0.92 13.87
N ALA A 49 5.99 -0.44 14.42
CA ALA A 49 6.48 0.90 14.14
C ALA A 49 6.81 1.07 12.64
N GLY A 50 6.38 2.20 12.08
CA GLY A 50 6.61 2.54 10.67
C GLY A 50 5.79 1.74 9.66
N VAL A 51 4.83 0.92 10.11
CA VAL A 51 3.94 0.17 9.22
C VAL A 51 2.77 1.03 8.77
N CYS A 52 2.55 1.09 7.46
CA CYS A 52 1.44 1.79 6.85
C CYS A 52 0.66 0.86 5.90
N GLU A 53 -0.64 1.10 5.78
CA GLU A 53 -1.54 0.45 4.84
C GLU A 53 -1.99 1.49 3.79
N ILE A 54 -1.63 1.30 2.53
CA ILE A 54 -2.19 2.09 1.41
C ILE A 54 -3.59 1.56 1.11
N ARG A 55 -4.53 2.46 0.85
CA ARG A 55 -5.93 2.13 0.51
C ARG A 55 -6.27 2.73 -0.84
N VAL A 56 -6.75 1.89 -1.74
CA VAL A 56 -7.23 2.29 -3.06
C VAL A 56 -8.68 1.86 -3.20
N ARG A 57 -9.51 2.74 -3.76
CA ARG A 57 -10.91 2.44 -4.05
C ARG A 57 -10.97 1.64 -5.35
N ASP A 58 -11.43 0.40 -5.27
CA ASP A 58 -11.69 -0.37 -6.48
C ASP A 58 -12.98 0.14 -7.12
N ALA A 59 -12.83 1.01 -8.13
CA ALA A 59 -13.94 1.53 -8.93
C ALA A 59 -14.45 0.50 -9.96
N SER A 60 -13.74 -0.61 -10.16
CA SER A 60 -14.10 -1.69 -11.08
C SER A 60 -14.99 -2.76 -10.42
N ALA A 61 -15.10 -2.76 -9.09
CA ALA A 61 -16.01 -3.64 -8.36
C ALA A 61 -17.49 -3.27 -8.62
N LYS A 62 -18.26 -4.24 -9.15
CA LYS A 62 -19.68 -4.07 -9.56
C LYS A 62 -20.68 -3.93 -8.40
N ALA A 63 -20.26 -4.08 -7.16
CA ALA A 63 -21.06 -3.88 -5.96
C ALA A 63 -20.16 -3.24 -4.89
N ASP A 64 -20.71 -2.29 -4.12
CA ASP A 64 -20.11 -1.58 -2.98
C ASP A 64 -18.57 -1.47 -3.02
N ILE A 65 -18.05 -0.36 -3.59
CA ILE A 65 -16.61 0.00 -3.69
C ILE A 65 -15.75 -0.77 -2.67
N GLU A 66 -15.13 -1.87 -3.12
CA GLU A 66 -14.22 -2.63 -2.26
C GLU A 66 -12.92 -1.84 -2.11
N LEU A 67 -12.37 -1.83 -0.89
CA LEU A 67 -11.08 -1.19 -0.62
C LEU A 67 -9.97 -2.21 -0.82
N ALA A 68 -9.19 -2.04 -1.90
CA ALA A 68 -7.93 -2.72 -2.05
C ALA A 68 -6.89 -2.11 -1.10
N ASN A 69 -6.13 -2.95 -0.41
CA ASN A 69 -5.11 -2.48 0.52
C ASN A 69 -3.82 -3.28 0.45
N VAL A 70 -2.70 -2.60 0.72
CA VAL A 70 -1.39 -3.22 0.87
C VAL A 70 -0.65 -2.64 2.07
N ARG A 71 0.00 -3.51 2.85
CA ARG A 71 0.80 -3.09 3.99
C ARG A 71 2.28 -3.11 3.64
N TYR A 72 2.95 -2.04 4.02
CA TYR A 72 4.38 -1.89 3.81
C TYR A 72 5.04 -1.17 4.99
N ARG A 73 6.37 -1.24 5.04
CA ARG A 73 7.22 -0.42 5.91
C ARG A 73 8.46 0.02 5.14
N MET A 74 8.92 1.24 5.39
CA MET A 74 10.18 1.74 4.82
C MET A 74 11.38 1.08 5.51
N ILE A 75 12.36 0.61 4.73
CA ILE A 75 13.58 0.03 5.29
C ILE A 75 14.52 1.16 5.72
N GLY A 76 14.94 1.14 6.99
CA GLY A 76 15.92 2.09 7.54
C GLY A 76 15.33 3.37 8.14
N GLU A 77 14.02 3.58 8.06
CA GLU A 77 13.35 4.61 8.87
C GLU A 77 13.22 4.08 10.30
N LYS A 78 14.02 4.64 11.23
CA LYS A 78 13.86 4.41 12.67
C LYS A 78 12.54 5.07 13.12
N PRO A 79 11.81 4.49 14.08
CA PRO A 79 10.70 5.17 14.74
C PRO A 79 11.11 6.51 15.35
#